data_AF-A0A0W0ZVD8-F1
#
_entry.id   AF-A0A0W0ZVD8-F1
#
_cell.length_a   1.000
_cell.length_b   1.000
_cell.length_c   1.000
_cell.angle_alpha   90.00
_cell.angle_beta   90.00
_cell.angle_gamma   90.00
#
_symmetry.space_group_name_H-M   'P 1'
#
loop_
_entity.id
_entity.type
_entity.pdbx_description
1 polymer ?
#
loop_
_entity_poly.entity_id
_entity_poly.type
_entity_poly.pdbx_seq_one_letter_code
_entity_poly.pdbx_strand_id
1 'polypeptide(L)'
;MKKTLLTALLLTVATAALADSMIVTETQTWKSVPITVDTTAHTYTTVEGPVPTGDFYYTYPGYRCLKEKREIAGVDALIFHASIDGGSVIYCYPE
;
A
#
# COMPACT_ATOMS: atom_id res chain seq x y z
N MET A 1 11.26 15.40 -49.49
CA MET A 1 11.89 15.29 -48.16
C MET A 1 10.82 15.51 -47.09
N LYS A 2 10.25 14.46 -46.48
CA LYS A 2 9.13 14.56 -45.52
C LYS A 2 8.98 13.24 -44.74
N LYS A 3 9.92 12.91 -43.84
CA LYS A 3 9.83 11.68 -43.01
C LYS A 3 10.46 11.76 -41.62
N THR A 4 10.77 12.95 -41.10
CA THR A 4 11.55 13.07 -39.84
C THR A 4 10.79 13.56 -38.61
N LEU A 5 9.46 13.69 -38.66
CA LEU A 5 8.69 14.25 -37.54
C LEU A 5 7.96 13.23 -36.64
N LEU A 6 7.99 11.92 -36.94
CA LEU A 6 7.24 10.93 -36.15
C LEU A 6 8.02 10.24 -35.03
N THR A 7 9.35 10.41 -34.94
CA THR A 7 10.17 9.63 -34.00
C THR A 7 10.31 10.24 -32.60
N ALA A 8 9.86 11.47 -32.38
CA ALA A 8 10.05 12.17 -31.10
C ALA A 8 8.97 11.88 -30.05
N LEU A 9 7.83 11.28 -30.42
CA LEU A 9 6.68 11.15 -29.51
C LEU A 9 6.70 9.88 -28.62
N LEU A 10 7.69 8.99 -28.80
CA LEU A 10 7.72 7.69 -28.11
C LEU A 10 8.53 7.68 -26.81
N LEU A 11 9.21 8.77 -26.43
CA LEU A 11 10.10 8.77 -25.25
C LEU A 11 9.50 9.38 -23.97
N THR A 12 8.26 9.87 -23.97
CA THR A 12 7.69 10.57 -22.80
C THR A 12 6.79 9.72 -21.90
N VAL A 13 6.58 8.43 -22.20
CA VAL A 13 5.59 7.60 -21.47
C VAL A 13 6.22 6.63 -20.45
N ALA A 14 7.54 6.63 -20.26
CA ALA A 14 8.21 5.61 -19.42
C ALA A 14 8.50 6.05 -17.97
N THR A 15 8.28 7.30 -17.56
CA THR A 15 8.68 7.79 -16.24
C THR A 15 7.63 7.70 -15.14
N ALA A 16 6.40 7.29 -15.44
CA ALA A 16 5.33 7.19 -14.43
C ALA A 16 5.39 5.91 -13.57
N ALA A 17 6.33 4.99 -13.84
CA ALA A 17 6.38 3.66 -13.21
C ALA A 17 7.52 3.46 -12.20
N LEU A 18 8.21 4.52 -11.76
CA LEU A 18 9.44 4.40 -10.95
C LEU A 18 9.34 5.01 -9.54
N ALA A 19 8.13 5.23 -9.03
CA ALA A 19 7.90 5.68 -7.66
C ALA A 19 7.07 4.69 -6.84
N ASP A 20 7.11 3.40 -7.19
CA ASP A 20 6.54 2.37 -6.31
C ASP A 20 7.23 2.47 -4.95
N SER A 21 6.45 2.63 -3.88
CA SER A 21 7.01 2.74 -2.54
C SER A 21 7.72 1.43 -2.17
N MET A 22 8.74 1.51 -1.29
CA MET A 22 9.48 0.34 -0.81
C MET A 22 8.54 -0.77 -0.32
N ILE A 23 7.42 -0.36 0.27
CA ILE A 23 6.37 -1.24 0.79
C ILE A 23 5.62 -1.96 -0.33
N VAL A 24 5.26 -1.25 -1.41
CA VAL A 24 4.63 -1.87 -2.59
C VAL A 24 5.56 -2.91 -3.21
N THR A 25 6.86 -2.61 -3.30
CA THR A 25 7.86 -3.56 -3.83
C THR A 25 8.04 -4.78 -2.93
N GLU A 26 8.17 -4.59 -1.61
CA GLU A 26 8.34 -5.68 -0.62
C GLU A 26 7.16 -6.66 -0.66
N THR A 27 5.96 -6.13 -0.82
CA THR A 27 4.72 -6.89 -0.67
C THR A 27 4.06 -7.21 -2.02
N GLN A 28 4.82 -7.12 -3.11
CA GLN A 28 4.32 -7.34 -4.47
C GLN A 28 3.68 -8.73 -4.66
N THR A 29 4.18 -9.75 -3.95
CA THR A 29 3.70 -11.14 -4.02
C THR A 29 2.74 -11.51 -2.89
N TRP A 30 2.49 -10.60 -1.95
CA TRP A 30 1.69 -10.85 -0.75
C TRP A 30 0.20 -10.79 -1.07
N LYS A 31 -0.61 -11.50 -0.29
CA LYS A 31 -2.07 -11.39 -0.42
C LYS A 31 -2.57 -10.07 0.16
N SER A 32 -3.52 -9.45 -0.55
CA SER A 32 -4.18 -8.23 -0.07
C SER A 32 -5.41 -8.57 0.76
N VAL A 33 -5.55 -7.92 1.93
CA VAL A 33 -6.70 -8.06 2.82
C VAL A 33 -7.38 -6.70 2.98
N PRO A 34 -8.57 -6.48 2.38
CA PRO A 34 -9.27 -5.21 2.52
C PRO A 34 -9.71 -4.97 3.98
N ILE A 35 -9.52 -3.74 4.44
CA ILE A 35 -9.96 -3.28 5.76
C ILE A 35 -10.82 -2.02 5.64
N THR A 36 -11.68 -1.83 6.62
CA THR A 36 -12.30 -0.53 6.89
C THR A 36 -11.52 0.13 8.03
N VAL A 37 -11.22 1.42 7.88
CA VAL A 37 -10.55 2.21 8.91
C VAL A 37 -11.48 3.27 9.48
N ASP A 38 -11.43 3.47 10.78
CA ASP A 38 -11.96 4.64 11.47
C ASP A 38 -10.77 5.53 11.83
N THR A 39 -10.61 6.63 11.09
CA THR A 39 -9.52 7.60 11.28
C THR A 39 -9.70 8.45 12.52
N THR A 40 -10.92 8.54 13.08
CA THR A 40 -11.18 9.29 14.30
C THR A 40 -10.86 8.44 15.53
N ALA A 41 -11.25 7.17 15.52
CA ALA A 41 -10.97 6.22 16.59
C ALA A 41 -9.57 5.59 16.48
N HIS A 42 -8.87 5.78 15.35
CA HIS A 42 -7.63 5.09 15.02
C HIS A 42 -7.77 3.56 15.08
N THR A 43 -8.90 3.04 14.58
CA THR A 43 -9.16 1.61 14.53
C THR A 43 -9.36 1.06 13.13
N TYR A 44 -9.28 -0.26 12.98
CA TYR A 44 -9.63 -0.96 11.74
C TYR A 44 -10.47 -2.21 11.98
N THR A 45 -11.18 -2.65 10.95
CA THR A 45 -11.87 -3.93 10.88
C THR A 45 -11.57 -4.59 9.54
N THR A 46 -11.42 -5.91 9.53
CA THR A 46 -11.28 -6.67 8.27
C THR A 46 -12.63 -6.80 7.60
N VAL A 47 -12.67 -6.52 6.30
CA VAL A 47 -13.86 -6.81 5.48
C VAL A 47 -13.98 -8.35 5.41
N GLU A 48 -15.18 -8.87 5.68
CA GLU A 48 -15.50 -10.27 5.98
C GLU A 48 -14.60 -11.35 5.35
N GLY A 49 -14.20 -12.32 6.17
CA GLY A 49 -13.46 -13.51 5.74
C GLY A 49 -12.29 -13.84 6.67
N PRO A 50 -11.81 -15.09 6.66
CA PRO A 50 -10.62 -15.45 7.42
C PRO A 50 -9.39 -14.70 6.87
N VAL A 51 -8.60 -14.14 7.78
CA VAL A 51 -7.29 -13.60 7.43
C VAL A 51 -6.43 -14.75 6.86
N PRO A 52 -5.82 -14.59 5.68
CA PRO A 52 -5.06 -15.65 5.04
C PRO A 52 -3.88 -16.10 5.90
N THR A 53 -3.52 -17.38 5.79
CA THR A 53 -2.25 -17.90 6.28
C THR A 53 -1.11 -17.50 5.34
N GLY A 54 0.08 -17.22 5.90
CA GLY A 54 1.27 -16.79 5.16
C GLY A 54 1.39 -15.26 5.05
N ASP A 55 2.05 -14.80 3.98
CA ASP A 55 2.37 -13.38 3.77
C ASP A 55 1.18 -12.61 3.20
N PHE A 56 0.78 -11.56 3.91
CA PHE A 56 -0.30 -10.69 3.50
C PHE A 56 -0.14 -9.29 4.09
N TYR A 57 -0.77 -8.32 3.45
CA TYR A 57 -0.88 -6.95 3.94
C TYR A 57 -2.36 -6.56 4.00
N TYR A 58 -2.67 -5.56 4.82
CA TYR A 58 -3.99 -4.95 4.83
C TYR A 58 -4.03 -3.75 3.88
N THR A 59 -5.17 -3.47 3.26
CA THR A 59 -5.32 -2.33 2.34
C THR A 59 -6.62 -1.57 2.58
N TYR A 60 -6.54 -0.26 2.42
CA TYR A 60 -7.67 0.66 2.30
C TYR A 60 -7.28 1.79 1.33
N PRO A 61 -8.21 2.61 0.83
CA PRO A 61 -7.94 3.54 -0.27
C PRO A 61 -6.68 4.40 -0.07
N GLY A 62 -5.67 4.19 -0.93
CA GLY A 62 -4.40 4.93 -0.95
C GLY A 62 -3.34 4.45 0.05
N TYR A 63 -3.56 3.33 0.73
CA TYR A 63 -2.65 2.84 1.76
C TYR A 63 -2.45 1.33 1.75
N ARG A 64 -1.21 0.94 2.08
CA ARG A 64 -0.81 -0.41 2.41
C ARG A 64 -0.39 -0.51 3.86
N CYS A 65 -0.95 -1.46 4.60
CA CYS A 65 -0.65 -1.63 6.01
C CYS A 65 -0.02 -2.98 6.32
N LEU A 66 1.02 -2.95 7.16
CA LEU A 66 1.75 -4.12 7.62
C LEU A 66 1.55 -4.32 9.11
N LYS A 67 1.67 -5.56 9.57
CA LYS A 67 1.67 -5.88 11.01
C LYS A 67 2.94 -5.42 11.71
N GLU A 68 4.04 -5.33 10.96
CA GLU A 68 5.33 -4.89 11.46
C GLU A 68 5.64 -3.49 10.94
N LYS A 69 6.20 -2.66 11.82
CA LYS A 69 6.66 -1.33 11.42
C LYS A 69 7.87 -1.48 10.49
N ARG A 70 7.85 -0.72 9.41
CA ARG A 70 8.98 -0.46 8.52
C ARG A 70 9.46 0.96 8.72
N GLU A 71 10.78 1.11 8.83
CA GLU A 71 11.44 2.42 8.87
C GLU A 71 11.74 2.83 7.43
N ILE A 72 10.98 3.79 6.92
CA ILE A 72 11.14 4.33 5.57
C ILE A 72 11.54 5.79 5.71
N ALA A 73 12.64 6.17 5.10
CA ALA A 73 13.13 7.54 5.18
C ALA A 73 12.09 8.54 4.64
N GLY A 74 11.65 9.47 5.49
CA GLY A 74 10.71 10.52 5.13
C GLY A 74 9.24 10.09 5.04
N VAL A 75 8.88 8.88 5.52
CA VAL A 75 7.49 8.42 5.56
C VAL A 75 7.12 7.99 6.97
N ASP A 76 6.16 8.70 7.57
CA ASP A 76 5.55 8.32 8.84
C ASP A 76 4.36 7.40 8.61
N ALA A 77 4.34 6.25 9.30
CA ALA A 77 3.24 5.31 9.22
C ALA A 77 2.04 5.80 10.04
N LEU A 78 0.84 5.69 9.47
CA LEU A 78 -0.39 5.81 10.24
C LEU A 78 -0.60 4.53 11.05
N ILE A 79 -0.92 4.68 12.34
CA ILE A 79 -1.09 3.55 13.26
C ILE A 79 -2.57 3.32 13.48
N PHE A 80 -3.02 2.08 13.32
CA PHE A 80 -4.38 1.66 13.62
C PHE A 80 -4.40 0.41 14.50
N HIS A 81 -5.35 0.35 15.41
CA HIS A 81 -5.61 -0.79 16.28
C HIS A 81 -6.81 -1.58 15.77
N ALA A 82 -6.81 -2.91 15.88
CA ALA A 82 -8.02 -3.64 15.53
C ALA A 82 -9.16 -3.23 16.46
N SER A 83 -10.38 -3.12 15.95
CA SER A 83 -11.57 -2.69 16.73
C SER A 83 -12.08 -3.75 17.72
N ILE A 84 -11.24 -4.72 18.08
CA ILE A 84 -11.54 -5.81 19.02
C ILE A 84 -10.50 -5.79 20.14
N ASP A 85 -10.93 -6.14 21.35
CA ASP A 85 -10.02 -6.22 22.50
C ASP A 85 -8.93 -7.28 22.27
N GLY A 86 -7.67 -6.90 22.56
CA GLY A 86 -6.50 -7.74 22.29
C GLY A 86 -6.12 -7.85 20.81
N GLY A 87 -6.75 -7.04 19.95
CA GLY A 87 -6.45 -6.97 18.53
C GLY A 87 -5.04 -6.50 18.19
N SER A 88 -4.57 -6.83 16.98
CA SER A 88 -3.25 -6.41 16.50
C SER A 88 -3.19 -4.93 16.12
N VAL A 89 -1.98 -4.38 16.13
CA VAL A 89 -1.66 -3.05 15.58
C VAL A 89 -1.17 -3.22 14.14
N ILE A 90 -1.53 -2.26 13.28
CA ILE A 90 -1.03 -2.18 11.90
C ILE A 90 -0.43 -0.80 11.62
N TYR A 91 0.53 -0.77 10.70
CA TYR A 91 1.27 0.40 10.27
C TYR A 91 1.01 0.64 8.79
N CYS A 92 0.37 1.75 8.46
CA CYS A 92 -0.12 2.05 7.13
C CYS A 92 0.72 3.13 6.44
N TYR A 93 1.15 2.82 5.22
CA TYR A 93 2.01 3.64 4.38
C TYR A 93 1.25 4.06 3.13
N PRO A 94 1.43 5.28 2.63
CA PRO A 94 0.82 5.71 1.38
C PRO A 94 1.35 4.87 0.21
N GLU A 95 0.43 4.52 -0.71
CA GLU A 95 0.74 3.93 -2.02
C GLU A 95 0.78 4.99 -3.12
#